data_AF-A0A1J5LHM9-F1
#
_entry.id   AF-A0A1J5LHM9-F1
#
_cell.length_a   1.000
_cell.length_b   1.000
_cell.length_c   1.000
_cell.angle_alpha   90.00
_cell.angle_beta   90.00
_cell.angle_gamma   90.00
#
_symmetry.space_group_name_H-M   'P 1'
#
loop_
_entity.id
_entity.type
_entity.pdbx_description
1 polymer ?
#
loop_
_entity_poly.entity_id
_entity_poly.type
_entity_poly.pdbx_seq_one_letter_code
_entity_poly.pdbx_strand_id
1 'polypeptide(L)'
;MGPKPEIRQEYDTLLGRLVLFAYDQTFEQGPVKPWENVQMLSHEGSVIWKINGLERSRFGWPKTAPKAGDTFVGLHFRNEKFYANTFSGHIFEICIETGETSYHGFGK
;
A
#
# COMPACT_ATOMS: atom_id res chain seq x y z
N MET A 1 15.42 -2.07 19.25
CA MET A 1 15.32 -1.57 17.86
C MET A 1 14.25 -2.39 17.17
N GLY A 2 13.18 -1.75 16.68
CA GLY A 2 12.16 -2.47 15.90
C GLY A 2 12.72 -2.95 14.56
N PRO A 3 12.07 -3.94 13.93
CA PRO A 3 12.48 -4.46 12.63
C PRO A 3 12.49 -3.34 11.58
N LYS A 4 13.54 -3.34 10.75
CA LYS A 4 13.71 -2.37 9.66
C LYS A 4 12.70 -2.71 8.55
N PRO A 5 12.01 -1.72 7.97
CA PRO A 5 11.13 -1.98 6.83
C PRO A 5 11.92 -2.56 5.66
N GLU A 6 11.34 -3.59 5.01
CA GLU A 6 11.88 -4.22 3.81
C GLU A 6 11.19 -3.64 2.58
N ILE A 7 11.96 -3.13 1.61
CA ILE A 7 11.42 -2.67 0.33
C ILE A 7 11.12 -3.89 -0.54
N ARG A 8 9.87 -4.01 -0.97
CA ARG A 8 9.38 -5.08 -1.86
C ARG A 8 9.42 -4.68 -3.31
N GLN A 9 9.01 -3.44 -3.59
CA GLN A 9 8.90 -2.92 -4.95
C GLN A 9 9.07 -1.41 -4.93
N GLU A 10 9.64 -0.87 -6.00
CA GLU A 10 9.83 0.56 -6.16
C GLU A 10 9.63 1.01 -7.61
N TYR A 11 9.19 2.26 -7.75
CA TYR A 11 9.05 2.96 -9.02
C TYR A 11 9.58 4.38 -8.89
N ASP A 12 10.51 4.77 -9.76
CA ASP A 12 10.93 6.16 -9.86
C ASP A 12 9.86 6.98 -10.59
N THR A 13 9.64 8.20 -10.08
CA THR A 13 8.67 9.17 -10.58
C THR A 13 9.35 10.55 -10.65
N LEU A 14 8.67 11.53 -11.26
CA LEU A 14 9.17 12.90 -11.30
C LEU A 14 9.26 13.57 -9.91
N LEU A 15 8.48 13.10 -8.93
CA LEU A 15 8.44 13.66 -7.57
C LEU A 15 9.41 12.98 -6.60
N GLY A 16 9.97 11.83 -6.99
CA GLY A 16 10.72 10.96 -6.11
C GLY A 16 10.44 9.49 -6.41
N ARG A 17 10.46 8.63 -5.39
CA ARG A 17 10.30 7.19 -5.52
C ARG A 17 9.06 6.69 -4.78
N LEU A 18 8.17 6.03 -5.49
CA LEU A 18 7.05 5.30 -4.93
C LEU A 18 7.51 3.91 -4.49
N VAL A 19 7.27 3.53 -3.24
CA VAL A 19 7.81 2.32 -2.64
C VAL A 19 6.70 1.52 -1.97
N LEU A 20 6.61 0.23 -2.29
CA LEU A 20 5.91 -0.78 -1.51
C LEU A 20 6.89 -1.40 -0.53
N PHE A 21 6.53 -1.43 0.74
CA PHE A 21 7.41 -1.94 1.78
C PHE A 21 6.63 -2.67 2.86
N ALA A 22 7.24 -3.73 3.39
CA ALA A 22 6.70 -4.53 4.47
C ALA A 22 7.29 -4.09 5.82
N TYR A 23 6.44 -3.95 6.84
CA TYR A 23 6.90 -4.04 8.22
C TYR A 23 6.67 -5.46 8.72
N ASP A 24 7.74 -6.11 9.15
CA ASP A 24 7.63 -7.33 9.96
C ASP A 24 7.34 -6.93 11.40
N GLN A 25 6.10 -6.62 11.77
CA GLN A 25 5.81 -6.56 13.21
C GLN A 25 5.73 -7.98 13.75
N THR A 26 6.77 -8.38 14.47
CA THR A 26 6.69 -9.47 15.44
C THR A 26 5.68 -9.06 16.52
N PHE A 27 4.42 -9.46 16.38
CA PHE A 27 3.53 -9.51 17.53
C PHE A 27 4.03 -10.63 18.43
N GLU A 28 4.24 -10.34 19.71
CA GLU A 28 4.83 -11.27 20.70
C GLU A 28 4.10 -12.62 20.82
N GLN A 29 2.94 -12.81 20.19
CA GLN A 29 2.11 -14.02 20.30
C GLN A 29 1.34 -14.39 19.02
N GLY A 30 1.96 -14.34 17.83
CA GLY A 30 1.29 -14.82 16.61
C GLY A 30 2.17 -14.93 15.37
N PRO A 31 1.69 -15.60 14.30
CA PRO A 31 2.41 -15.63 13.03
C PRO A 31 2.62 -14.20 12.53
N VAL A 32 3.85 -13.89 12.14
CA VAL A 32 4.22 -12.61 11.51
C VAL A 32 3.32 -12.44 10.29
N LYS A 33 2.40 -11.47 10.34
CA LYS A 33 1.71 -11.02 9.14
C LYS A 33 2.52 -9.86 8.59
N PRO A 34 3.12 -9.96 7.40
CA PRO A 34 3.72 -8.80 6.76
C PRO A 34 2.59 -7.82 6.43
N TRP A 35 2.72 -6.60 6.93
CA TRP A 35 1.80 -5.50 6.59
C TRP A 35 2.53 -4.62 5.59
N GLU A 36 2.03 -4.56 4.36
CA GLU A 36 2.65 -3.74 3.33
C GLU A 36 1.95 -2.38 3.22
N ASN A 37 2.79 -1.37 3.08
CA ASN A 37 2.39 0.02 2.94
C ASN A 37 3.01 0.59 1.67
N VAL A 38 2.39 1.64 1.16
CA VAL A 38 2.95 2.41 0.05
C VAL A 38 3.43 3.73 0.59
N GLN A 39 4.60 4.20 0.18
CA GLN A 39 5.10 5.53 0.53
C GLN A 39 5.74 6.20 -0.66
N MET A 40 5.68 7.53 -0.69
CA MET A 40 6.48 8.33 -1.58
C MET A 40 7.69 8.86 -0.81
N LEU A 41 8.87 8.62 -1.33
CA LEU A 41 10.13 9.18 -0.85
C LEU A 41 10.58 10.27 -1.82
N SER A 42 11.14 11.37 -1.31
CA SER A 42 11.89 12.32 -2.15
C SER A 42 13.14 11.65 -2.72
N HIS A 43 13.81 12.28 -3.69
CA HIS A 43 15.09 11.81 -4.22
C HIS A 43 16.21 11.73 -3.16
N GLU A 44 16.06 12.46 -2.05
CA GLU A 44 16.98 12.45 -0.91
C GLU A 44 16.63 11.36 0.13
N GLY A 45 15.54 10.62 -0.08
CA GLY A 45 15.08 9.55 0.80
C GLY A 45 14.15 9.98 1.93
N SER A 46 13.73 11.26 1.98
CA SER A 46 12.77 11.76 2.97
C SER A 46 11.35 11.34 2.61
N VAL A 47 10.54 10.92 3.59
CA VAL A 47 9.13 10.56 3.35
C VAL A 47 8.32 11.81 3.01
N ILE A 48 7.66 11.81 1.84
CA ILE A 48 6.71 12.84 1.42
C ILE A 48 5.32 12.50 1.96
N TRP A 49 4.83 11.29 1.68
CA TRP A 49 3.56 10.77 2.22
C TRP A 49 3.59 9.24 2.30
N LYS A 50 2.64 8.67 3.07
CA LYS A 50 2.48 7.23 3.26
C LYS A 50 1.01 6.83 3.28
N ILE A 51 0.71 5.69 2.65
CA ILE A 51 -0.60 5.05 2.63
C ILE A 51 -0.54 3.80 3.51
N ASN A 52 -1.41 3.77 4.52
CA ASN A 52 -1.63 2.57 5.34
C ASN A 52 -2.57 1.60 4.61
N GLY A 53 -2.03 0.47 4.14
CA GLY A 53 -2.77 -0.52 3.36
C GLY A 53 -3.99 -1.09 4.08
N LEU A 54 -3.92 -1.23 5.41
CA LEU A 54 -5.00 -1.79 6.21
C LEU A 54 -6.22 -0.90 6.36
N GLU A 55 -5.98 0.40 6.51
CA GLU A 55 -7.05 1.36 6.74
C GLU A 55 -7.77 1.64 5.43
N ARG A 56 -7.00 1.68 4.32
CA ARG A 56 -7.54 1.94 2.98
C ARG A 56 -8.22 0.74 2.35
N SER A 57 -7.79 -0.49 2.62
CA SER A 57 -8.53 -1.65 2.15
C SER A 57 -9.93 -1.77 2.76
N ARG A 58 -10.17 -1.18 3.95
CA ARG A 58 -11.52 -1.06 4.54
C ARG A 58 -12.42 -0.10 3.76
N PHE A 59 -11.83 0.81 2.96
CA PHE A 59 -12.57 1.74 2.13
C PHE A 59 -13.22 0.98 0.97
N GLY A 60 -14.55 0.94 0.93
CA GLY A 60 -15.32 0.19 -0.08
C GLY A 60 -15.89 -1.14 0.39
N TRP A 61 -15.57 -1.60 1.61
CA TRP A 61 -16.17 -2.82 2.16
C TRP A 61 -17.58 -2.56 2.69
N PRO A 62 -18.54 -3.47 2.47
CA PRO A 62 -19.79 -3.46 3.21
C PRO A 62 -19.48 -3.52 4.70
N LYS A 63 -20.15 -2.70 5.53
CA LYS A 63 -20.01 -2.72 7.00
C LYS A 63 -20.26 -4.11 7.63
N THR A 64 -20.84 -5.03 6.86
CA THR A 64 -21.22 -6.39 7.24
C THR A 64 -20.21 -7.47 6.84
N ALA A 65 -19.19 -7.15 6.03
CA ALA A 65 -18.15 -8.11 5.71
C ALA A 65 -17.24 -8.32 6.94
N PRO A 66 -16.88 -9.57 7.27
CA PRO A 66 -15.97 -9.85 8.38
C PRO A 66 -14.69 -9.04 8.16
N LYS A 67 -14.28 -8.25 9.16
CA LYS A 67 -13.15 -7.33 9.13
C LYS A 67 -11.80 -8.07 8.99
N ALA A 68 -11.54 -8.69 7.85
CA ALA A 68 -10.20 -9.07 7.47
C ALA A 68 -9.53 -7.80 6.93
N GLY A 69 -8.64 -7.21 7.71
CA GLY A 69 -7.78 -6.14 7.20
C GLY A 69 -7.02 -6.69 5.99
N ASP A 70 -7.23 -6.09 4.85
CA ASP A 70 -6.58 -6.44 3.60
C ASP A 70 -5.39 -5.46 3.42
N THR A 71 -4.25 -5.91 2.90
CA THR A 71 -3.03 -5.10 2.81
C THR A 71 -2.53 -5.10 1.37
N PHE A 72 -1.73 -4.11 1.00
CA PHE A 72 -1.16 -4.06 -0.35
C PHE A 72 -0.20 -5.22 -0.55
N VAL A 73 -0.03 -5.66 -1.80
CA VAL A 73 0.87 -6.77 -2.16
C VAL A 73 1.66 -6.51 -3.44
N GLY A 74 1.37 -5.39 -4.10
CA GLY A 74 2.01 -5.03 -5.35
C GLY A 74 1.67 -3.62 -5.78
N LEU A 75 2.58 -3.06 -6.57
CA LEU A 75 2.41 -1.81 -7.29
C LEU A 75 2.47 -2.10 -8.79
N HIS A 76 1.68 -1.38 -9.56
CA HIS A 76 1.65 -1.49 -11.02
C HIS A 76 1.54 -0.11 -11.65
N PHE A 77 2.29 0.10 -12.72
CA PHE A 77 2.13 1.28 -13.58
C PHE A 77 1.44 0.88 -14.88
N ARG A 78 0.30 1.50 -15.18
CA ARG A 78 -0.49 1.24 -16.37
C ARG A 78 -1.22 2.49 -16.80
N ASN A 79 -1.30 2.76 -18.11
CA ASN A 79 -2.02 3.91 -18.65
C ASN A 79 -1.61 5.24 -17.97
N GLU A 80 -0.30 5.41 -17.73
CA GLU A 80 0.27 6.60 -17.08
C GLU A 80 -0.14 6.81 -15.61
N LYS A 81 -0.70 5.78 -14.97
CA LYS A 81 -1.19 5.84 -13.60
C LYS A 81 -0.63 4.70 -12.75
N PHE A 82 -0.53 4.97 -11.45
CA PHE A 82 -0.09 3.98 -10.47
C PHE A 82 -1.27 3.31 -9.78
N TYR A 83 -1.14 2.02 -9.59
CA TYR A 83 -2.13 1.18 -8.93
C TYR A 83 -1.45 0.34 -7.86
N ALA A 84 -2.18 0.07 -6.77
CA ALA A 84 -1.82 -0.93 -5.79
C ALA A 84 -2.89 -2.02 -5.74
N ASN A 85 -2.48 -3.28 -5.82
CA ASN A 85 -3.35 -4.42 -5.58
C ASN A 85 -3.23 -4.90 -4.13
N THR A 86 -4.29 -5.53 -3.61
CA THR A 86 -4.34 -6.10 -2.27
C THR A 86 -4.42 -7.62 -2.28
N PHE A 87 -4.21 -8.29 -1.14
CA PHE A 87 -4.38 -9.75 -1.01
C PHE A 87 -5.77 -10.24 -1.43
N SER A 88 -6.81 -9.44 -1.18
CA SER A 88 -8.19 -9.80 -1.56
C SER A 88 -8.49 -9.52 -3.05
N GLY A 89 -7.51 -9.08 -3.83
CA GLY A 89 -7.64 -8.83 -5.27
C GLY A 89 -8.23 -7.47 -5.64
N HIS A 90 -8.39 -6.56 -4.67
CA HIS A 90 -8.84 -5.20 -4.94
C HIS A 90 -7.72 -4.38 -5.58
N ILE A 91 -8.10 -3.41 -6.43
CA ILE A 91 -7.15 -2.49 -7.06
C ILE A 91 -7.51 -1.04 -6.69
N PHE A 92 -6.51 -0.31 -6.23
CA PHE A 92 -6.60 1.10 -5.88
C PHE A 92 -5.69 1.90 -6.80
N GLU A 93 -6.23 2.92 -7.46
CA GLU A 93 -5.40 3.92 -8.13
C GLU A 93 -4.81 4.85 -7.07
N ILE A 94 -3.54 5.20 -7.23
CA ILE A 94 -2.80 6.06 -6.31
C ILE A 94 -2.50 7.39 -7.01
N CYS A 95 -2.97 8.48 -6.43
CA CYS A 95 -2.52 9.82 -6.80
C CYS A 95 -1.11 10.05 -6.25
N ILE A 96 -0.12 10.18 -7.13
CA ILE A 96 1.30 10.31 -6.76
C ILE A 96 1.58 11.62 -6.01
N GLU A 97 0.85 12.69 -6.33
CA GLU A 97 1.04 14.00 -5.73
C GLU A 97 0.55 14.04 -4.28
N THR A 98 -0.55 13.35 -3.98
CA THR A 98 -1.27 13.50 -2.70
C THR A 98 -1.27 12.25 -1.83
N GLY A 99 -0.96 11.08 -2.38
CA GLY A 99 -1.12 9.79 -1.72
C GLY A 99 -2.59 9.37 -1.53
N GLU A 100 -3.54 10.09 -2.14
CA GLU A 100 -4.94 9.69 -2.12
C GLU A 100 -5.16 8.45 -2.98
N THR A 101 -6.10 7.59 -2.55
CA THR A 101 -6.43 6.35 -3.23
C THR A 101 -7.88 6.34 -3.67
N SER A 102 -8.16 5.99 -4.91
CA SER A 102 -9.51 5.68 -5.40
C SER A 102 -9.66 4.19 -5.66
N TYR A 103 -10.75 3.60 -5.16
CA TYR A 103 -11.08 2.20 -5.41
C TYR A 103 -11.63 2.05 -6.83
N HIS A 104 -10.98 1.21 -7.65
CA HIS A 104 -11.49 0.80 -8.94
C HIS A 104 -12.03 -0.62 -8.80
N GLY A 105 -13.28 -0.72 -8.34
CA GLY A 105 -13.98 -2.00 -8.41
C GLY A 105 -14.14 -2.39 -9.88
N PHE A 106 -13.66 -3.57 -10.26
CA PHE A 106 -14.19 -4.18 -11.47
C PHE A 106 -15.68 -4.40 -11.25
N GLY A 107 -16.49 -3.72 -12.06
CA GLY A 107 -17.92 -3.99 -12.11
C GLY A 107 -18.13 -5.44 -12.51
N LYS A 108 -18.84 -6.17 -11.65
CA LYS A 108 -19.52 -7.47 -11.84
C LYS A 108 -18.88 -8.48 -12.79
#